data_AF-D2JDV6-F1
#
_entry.id   AF-D2JDV6-F1
#
_cell.length_a   1.000
_cell.length_b   1.000
_cell.length_c   1.000
_cell.angle_alpha   90.00
_cell.angle_beta   90.00
_cell.angle_gamma   90.00
#
_symmetry.space_group_name_H-M   'P 1'
#
loop_
_entity.id
_entity.type
_entity.pdbx_description
1 polymer ?
#
loop_
_entity_poly.entity_id
_entity_poly.type
_entity_poly.pdbx_seq_one_letter_code
_entity_poly.pdbx_strand_id
1 'polypeptide(L)'
;MNDLNDIESENEISNHSSQFTYNLVDKDYKEILLQEFPEQLTNYLLKYDYRDLEIIKAVILKAKKSFNSRHEDMHYMLEDIEDEILISLKRVKKAIRDRGVKGQKETIKSMQGYLMQTILTEFEETHALYMRRKNMKQYI
;
A
#
# COMPACT_ATOMS: atom_id res chain seq x y z
N MET A 1 53.27 34.94 -34.47
CA MET A 1 53.01 35.57 -33.16
C MET A 1 51.50 35.69 -32.99
N ASN A 2 51.02 35.35 -31.80
CA ASN A 2 49.61 35.16 -31.42
C ASN A 2 48.73 36.40 -31.63
N ASP A 3 47.41 36.20 -31.82
CA ASP A 3 46.49 36.58 -30.75
C ASP A 3 45.22 35.73 -30.75
N LEU A 4 44.85 35.28 -29.55
CA LEU A 4 43.73 34.41 -29.20
C LEU A 4 42.74 35.30 -28.45
N ASN A 5 41.47 35.31 -28.85
CA ASN A 5 40.28 35.68 -28.06
C ASN A 5 39.09 35.70 -29.04
N ASP A 6 37.83 35.45 -28.70
CA ASP A 6 37.10 34.79 -27.62
C ASP A 6 35.63 34.93 -28.09
N ILE A 7 34.75 34.05 -27.65
CA ILE A 7 33.27 34.13 -27.54
C ILE A 7 32.79 32.66 -27.63
N GLU A 8 32.97 31.95 -26.53
CA GLU A 8 32.07 30.88 -26.14
C GLU A 8 30.66 31.47 -25.99
N SER A 9 29.74 31.05 -26.86
CA SER A 9 28.32 31.27 -26.60
C SER A 9 27.84 30.21 -25.63
N GLU A 10 27.49 30.68 -24.45
CA GLU A 10 26.90 29.94 -23.34
C GLU A 10 25.75 29.04 -23.82
N ASN A 11 25.96 27.72 -23.76
CA ASN A 11 24.84 26.80 -23.71
C ASN A 11 24.42 26.69 -22.24
N GLU A 12 23.40 27.47 -21.86
CA GLU A 12 22.68 27.26 -20.61
C GLU A 12 22.03 25.86 -20.63
N ILE A 13 22.71 24.88 -20.04
CA ILE A 13 22.13 23.56 -19.78
C ILE A 13 21.20 23.72 -18.56
N SER A 14 19.93 23.98 -18.84
CA SER A 14 18.85 23.92 -17.85
C SER A 14 18.73 22.51 -17.25
N ASN A 15 19.28 22.33 -16.04
CA ASN A 15 19.23 21.10 -15.24
C ASN A 15 17.86 20.84 -14.58
N HIS A 16 16.76 20.82 -15.34
CA HIS A 16 15.40 20.60 -14.81
C HIS A 16 14.80 19.20 -15.03
N SER A 17 15.58 18.22 -15.54
CA SER A 17 15.07 16.90 -15.94
C SER A 17 15.10 15.80 -14.85
N SER A 18 15.91 15.96 -13.79
CA SER A 18 16.15 14.89 -12.81
C SER A 18 14.93 14.56 -11.93
N GLN A 19 14.12 15.55 -11.57
CA GLN A 19 12.98 15.35 -10.69
C GLN A 19 11.78 14.70 -11.42
N PHE A 20 11.60 15.01 -12.70
CA PHE A 20 10.51 14.43 -13.50
C PHE A 20 10.78 12.95 -13.80
N THR A 21 12.02 12.63 -14.19
CA THR A 21 12.46 11.25 -14.46
C THR A 21 12.42 10.36 -13.21
N TYR A 22 12.88 10.86 -12.07
CA TYR A 22 12.80 10.12 -10.80
C TYR A 22 11.36 9.80 -10.39
N ASN A 23 10.43 10.75 -10.57
CA ASN A 23 9.02 10.54 -10.23
C ASN A 23 8.30 9.53 -11.13
N LEU A 24 8.63 9.50 -12.43
CA LEU A 24 8.12 8.49 -13.37
C LEU A 24 8.61 7.09 -13.00
N VAL A 25 9.91 6.97 -12.73
CA VAL A 25 10.54 5.70 -12.36
C VAL A 25 10.02 5.16 -11.02
N ASP A 26 9.85 6.02 -10.00
CA ASP A 26 9.25 5.63 -8.71
C ASP A 26 7.81 5.14 -8.86
N LYS A 27 7.03 5.81 -9.72
CA LYS A 27 5.65 5.41 -10.00
C LYS A 27 5.59 4.04 -10.68
N ASP A 28 6.40 3.82 -11.72
CA ASP A 28 6.45 2.55 -12.46
C ASP A 28 6.82 1.39 -11.54
N TYR A 29 7.79 1.58 -10.63
CA TYR A 29 8.17 0.56 -9.66
C TYR A 29 7.06 0.23 -8.67
N LYS A 30 6.28 1.22 -8.21
CA LYS A 30 5.14 0.97 -7.32
C LYS A 30 4.00 0.25 -8.04
N GLU A 31 3.76 0.57 -9.31
CA GLU A 31 2.76 -0.13 -10.13
C GLU A 31 3.15 -1.59 -10.35
N ILE A 32 4.42 -1.88 -10.68
CA ILE A 32 4.94 -3.26 -10.76
C ILE A 32 4.81 -3.98 -9.42
N LEU A 33 5.13 -3.30 -8.30
CA LEU A 33 5.02 -3.87 -6.96
C LEU A 33 3.59 -4.29 -6.63
N LEU A 34 2.58 -3.58 -7.16
CA LEU A 34 1.16 -3.78 -6.89
C LEU A 34 0.39 -4.43 -8.04
N GLN A 35 1.07 -4.99 -9.05
CA GLN A 35 0.40 -5.52 -10.25
C GLN A 35 -0.66 -6.61 -9.99
N GLU A 36 -0.57 -7.32 -8.86
CA GLU A 36 -1.51 -8.38 -8.46
C GLU A 36 -2.59 -7.88 -7.48
N PHE A 37 -2.59 -6.59 -7.16
CA PHE A 37 -3.54 -5.98 -6.22
C PHE A 37 -4.75 -5.42 -6.99
N PRO A 38 -5.95 -5.50 -6.41
CA PRO A 38 -7.15 -4.97 -7.04
C PRO A 38 -7.07 -3.43 -7.17
N GLU A 39 -7.77 -2.90 -8.17
CA GLU A 39 -7.56 -1.55 -8.68
C GLU A 39 -7.75 -0.46 -7.61
N GLN A 40 -8.78 -0.56 -6.77
CA GLN A 40 -9.07 0.47 -5.78
C GLN A 40 -8.02 0.48 -4.67
N LEU A 41 -7.59 -0.71 -4.25
CA LEU A 41 -6.51 -0.89 -3.29
C LEU A 41 -5.19 -0.36 -3.84
N THR A 42 -4.86 -0.68 -5.09
CA THR A 42 -3.69 -0.16 -5.80
C THR A 42 -3.71 1.38 -5.83
N ASN A 43 -4.81 1.98 -6.27
CA ASN A 43 -4.98 3.44 -6.33
C ASN A 43 -4.83 4.13 -4.97
N TYR A 44 -5.24 3.47 -3.88
CA TYR A 44 -5.04 3.98 -2.54
C TYR A 44 -3.58 3.85 -2.09
N LEU A 45 -2.94 2.71 -2.38
CA LEU A 45 -1.60 2.36 -1.95
C LEU A 45 -0.49 3.16 -2.66
N LEU A 46 -0.71 3.60 -3.90
CA LEU A 46 0.25 4.45 -4.65
C LEU A 46 0.58 5.79 -3.95
N LYS A 47 -0.22 6.18 -2.94
CA LYS A 47 -0.01 7.39 -2.13
C LYS A 47 1.08 7.24 -1.07
N TYR A 48 1.57 6.03 -0.82
CA TYR A 48 2.65 5.77 0.13
C TYR A 48 4.02 5.87 -0.54
N ASP A 49 5.06 6.10 0.26
CA ASP A 49 6.43 5.93 -0.24
C ASP A 49 6.72 4.45 -0.48
N TYR A 50 7.73 4.15 -1.31
CA TYR A 50 8.03 2.79 -1.74
C TYR A 50 8.33 1.85 -0.55
N ARG A 51 9.01 2.33 0.50
CA ARG A 51 9.40 1.51 1.66
C ARG A 51 8.19 1.16 2.52
N ASP A 52 7.32 2.12 2.78
CA ASP A 52 6.05 1.89 3.47
C ASP A 52 5.15 0.96 2.65
N LEU A 53 5.17 1.09 1.33
CA LEU A 53 4.40 0.26 0.42
C LEU A 53 4.82 -1.22 0.47
N GLU A 54 6.13 -1.50 0.47
CA GLU A 54 6.65 -2.87 0.63
C GLU A 54 6.17 -3.51 1.94
N ILE A 55 6.18 -2.74 3.03
CA ILE A 55 5.72 -3.20 4.34
C ILE A 55 4.22 -3.49 4.29
N ILE A 56 3.41 -2.57 3.77
CA ILE A 56 1.96 -2.73 3.68
C ILE A 56 1.60 -3.93 2.81
N LYS A 57 2.21 -4.08 1.63
CA LYS A 57 2.04 -5.24 0.75
C LYS A 57 2.33 -6.53 1.49
N ALA A 58 3.49 -6.62 2.16
CA ALA A 58 3.89 -7.81 2.87
C ALA A 58 2.90 -8.18 3.99
N VAL A 59 2.37 -7.19 4.72
CA VAL A 59 1.37 -7.43 5.78
C VAL A 59 0.05 -7.91 5.20
N ILE A 60 -0.48 -7.27 4.14
CA ILE A 60 -1.73 -7.69 3.48
C ILE A 60 -1.63 -9.14 2.97
N LEU A 61 -0.55 -9.48 2.26
CA LEU A 61 -0.36 -10.82 1.72
C LEU A 61 -0.17 -11.88 2.82
N LYS A 62 0.54 -11.54 3.90
CA LYS A 62 0.67 -12.43 5.07
C LYS A 62 -0.66 -12.63 5.78
N ALA A 63 -1.48 -11.58 5.92
CA ALA A 63 -2.80 -11.68 6.53
C ALA A 63 -3.72 -12.58 5.69
N LYS A 64 -3.83 -12.33 4.37
CA LYS A 64 -4.59 -13.17 3.43
C LYS A 64 -4.15 -14.64 3.52
N LYS A 65 -2.84 -14.89 3.43
CA LYS A 65 -2.29 -16.25 3.52
C LYS A 65 -2.64 -16.89 4.87
N SER A 66 -2.43 -16.18 5.97
CA SER A 66 -2.73 -16.67 7.32
C SER A 66 -4.20 -16.99 7.50
N PHE A 67 -5.10 -16.18 6.94
CA PHE A 67 -6.54 -16.40 7.02
C PHE A 67 -6.96 -17.62 6.19
N ASN A 68 -6.58 -17.68 4.92
CA ASN A 68 -6.91 -18.79 4.01
C ASN A 68 -6.32 -20.13 4.50
N SER A 69 -5.18 -20.13 5.19
CA SER A 69 -4.63 -21.35 5.79
C SER A 69 -5.41 -21.86 7.01
N ARG A 70 -6.27 -21.03 7.63
CA ARG A 70 -7.14 -21.44 8.75
C ARG A 70 -8.55 -21.86 8.30
N HIS A 71 -8.93 -21.50 7.08
CA HIS A 71 -10.28 -21.69 6.54
C HIS A 71 -10.19 -22.51 5.25
N GLU A 72 -10.08 -23.84 5.38
CA GLU A 72 -9.97 -24.75 4.23
C GLU A 72 -11.26 -24.82 3.39
N ASP A 73 -12.38 -24.38 3.95
CA ASP A 73 -13.70 -24.39 3.32
C ASP A 73 -13.91 -23.23 2.34
N MET A 74 -13.07 -22.20 2.39
CA MET A 74 -13.19 -21.03 1.53
C MET A 74 -11.84 -20.34 1.27
N HIS A 75 -11.59 -19.99 0.01
CA HIS A 75 -10.39 -19.26 -0.39
C HIS A 75 -10.73 -17.81 -0.76
N TYR A 76 -10.32 -16.86 0.06
CA TYR A 76 -10.55 -15.43 -0.21
C TYR A 76 -9.46 -14.86 -1.10
N MET A 77 -9.88 -14.10 -2.10
CA MET A 77 -9.05 -13.20 -2.91
C MET A 77 -9.02 -11.79 -2.30
N LEU A 78 -8.14 -10.91 -2.79
CA LEU A 78 -8.08 -9.55 -2.25
C LEU A 78 -9.31 -8.73 -2.65
N GLU A 79 -9.85 -9.02 -3.82
CA GLU A 79 -11.08 -8.51 -4.40
C GLU A 79 -12.30 -8.76 -3.51
N ASP A 80 -12.33 -9.90 -2.81
CA ASP A 80 -13.45 -10.28 -1.94
C ASP A 80 -13.55 -9.43 -0.65
N ILE A 81 -12.49 -8.67 -0.34
CA ILE A 81 -12.35 -7.90 0.91
C ILE A 81 -11.68 -6.54 0.70
N GLU A 82 -11.72 -6.03 -0.54
CA GLU A 82 -10.97 -4.85 -0.94
C GLU A 82 -11.37 -3.62 -0.10
N ASP A 83 -12.67 -3.43 0.11
CA ASP A 83 -13.24 -2.31 0.87
C ASP A 83 -12.81 -2.33 2.34
N GLU A 84 -12.83 -3.50 2.97
CA GLU A 84 -12.46 -3.65 4.37
C GLU A 84 -10.94 -3.47 4.58
N ILE A 85 -10.10 -3.92 3.63
CA ILE A 85 -8.67 -3.61 3.64
C ILE A 85 -8.46 -2.09 3.50
N LEU A 86 -9.19 -1.41 2.62
CA LEU A 86 -9.11 0.06 2.49
C LEU A 86 -9.51 0.77 3.80
N ILE A 87 -10.55 0.30 4.47
CA ILE A 87 -10.97 0.82 5.78
C ILE A 87 -9.86 0.60 6.82
N SER A 88 -9.27 -0.59 6.87
CA SER A 88 -8.15 -0.92 7.75
C SER A 88 -6.97 0.04 7.55
N LEU A 89 -6.56 0.28 6.31
CA LEU A 89 -5.47 1.20 5.98
C LEU A 89 -5.78 2.64 6.41
N LYS A 90 -7.02 3.10 6.23
CA LYS A 90 -7.47 4.43 6.70
C LYS A 90 -7.42 4.52 8.24
N ARG A 91 -7.82 3.47 8.96
CA ARG A 91 -7.73 3.40 10.43
C ARG A 91 -6.29 3.44 10.91
N VAL A 92 -5.38 2.69 10.27
CA VAL A 92 -3.95 2.70 10.61
C VAL A 92 -3.33 4.07 10.36
N LYS A 93 -3.63 4.71 9.22
CA LYS A 93 -3.16 6.07 8.90
C LYS A 93 -3.64 7.08 9.96
N LYS A 94 -4.90 6.98 10.38
CA LYS A 94 -5.45 7.79 11.48
C LYS A 94 -4.73 7.50 12.80
N ALA A 95 -4.53 6.23 13.16
CA ALA A 95 -3.85 5.84 14.38
C ALA A 95 -2.40 6.36 14.45
N ILE A 96 -1.66 6.29 13.34
CA ILE A 96 -0.30 6.85 13.25
C ILE A 96 -0.31 8.36 13.52
N ARG A 97 -1.27 9.08 12.93
CA ARG A 97 -1.41 10.53 13.13
C ARG A 97 -1.80 10.88 14.56
N ASP A 98 -2.77 10.15 15.12
CA ASP A 98 -3.37 10.47 16.41
C ASP A 98 -2.49 10.01 17.59
N ARG A 99 -1.70 8.94 17.43
CA ARG A 99 -0.79 8.40 18.46
C ARG A 99 0.62 8.99 18.42
N GLY A 100 0.94 9.82 17.43
CA GLY A 100 2.20 10.55 17.38
C GLY A 100 2.28 11.60 18.50
N VAL A 101 2.93 11.29 19.61
CA VAL A 101 3.18 12.23 20.71
C VAL A 101 4.55 12.90 20.52
N LYS A 102 4.77 14.11 21.05
CA LYS A 102 6.07 14.80 21.03
C LYS A 102 7.20 13.85 21.47
N GLY A 103 8.03 13.43 20.51
CA GLY A 103 9.21 12.58 20.74
C GLY A 103 9.13 11.16 20.15
N GLN A 104 7.94 10.63 19.83
CA GLN A 104 7.78 9.33 19.16
C GLN A 104 6.72 9.43 18.06
N LYS A 105 7.16 9.35 16.80
CA LYS A 105 6.26 9.22 15.66
C LYS A 105 6.05 7.73 15.40
N GLU A 106 4.82 7.26 15.58
CA GLU A 106 4.43 5.97 15.01
C GLU A 106 4.65 6.01 13.49
N THR A 107 5.07 4.89 12.93
CA THR A 107 5.33 4.71 11.49
C THR A 107 4.60 3.48 11.01
N ILE A 108 4.46 3.31 9.70
CA ILE A 108 3.95 2.04 9.14
C ILE A 108 4.79 0.87 9.63
N LYS A 109 6.11 1.04 9.72
CA LYS A 109 7.04 0.03 10.23
C LYS A 109 6.76 -0.38 11.68
N SER A 110 6.54 0.56 12.60
CA SER A 110 6.23 0.24 14.01
C SER A 110 4.81 -0.32 14.18
N MET A 111 3.89 0.10 13.32
CA MET A 111 2.47 -0.27 13.38
C MET A 111 2.13 -1.54 12.59
N GLN A 112 3.11 -2.30 12.09
CA GLN A 112 2.89 -3.53 11.33
C GLN A 112 2.00 -4.54 12.06
N GLY A 113 2.23 -4.74 13.37
CA GLY A 113 1.41 -5.65 14.18
C GLY A 113 -0.04 -5.19 14.26
N TYR A 114 -0.27 -3.89 14.42
CA TYR A 114 -1.61 -3.31 14.43
C TYR A 114 -2.31 -3.42 13.07
N LEU A 115 -1.59 -3.15 11.97
CA LEU A 115 -2.11 -3.33 10.61
C LEU A 115 -2.49 -4.79 10.33
N MET A 116 -1.62 -5.73 10.69
CA MET A 116 -1.86 -7.18 10.56
C MET A 116 -3.13 -7.61 11.28
N GLN A 117 -3.27 -7.22 12.56
CA GLN A 117 -4.45 -7.55 13.35
C GLN A 117 -5.72 -6.95 12.76
N THR A 118 -5.67 -5.68 12.34
CA THR A 118 -6.85 -5.00 11.77
C THR A 118 -7.32 -5.73 10.50
N ILE A 119 -6.41 -6.06 9.57
CA ILE A 119 -6.78 -6.77 8.33
C ILE A 119 -7.30 -8.19 8.63
N LEU A 120 -6.66 -8.91 9.56
CA LEU A 120 -7.14 -10.24 9.95
C LEU A 120 -8.55 -10.18 10.54
N THR A 121 -8.85 -9.18 11.37
CA THR A 121 -10.19 -8.98 11.92
C THR A 121 -11.23 -8.79 10.81
N GLU A 122 -10.93 -7.96 9.81
CA GLU A 122 -11.85 -7.78 8.68
C GLU A 122 -12.09 -9.11 7.92
N PHE A 123 -11.06 -9.93 7.70
CA PHE A 123 -11.24 -11.26 7.09
C PHE A 123 -12.19 -12.15 7.89
N GLU A 124 -12.00 -12.21 9.22
CA GLU A 124 -12.84 -13.01 10.10
C GLU A 124 -14.29 -12.48 10.14
N GLU A 125 -14.49 -11.17 10.15
CA GLU A 125 -15.82 -10.55 10.14
C GLU A 125 -16.57 -10.80 8.82
N THR A 126 -15.89 -10.61 7.68
CA THR A 126 -16.46 -10.90 6.35
C THR A 126 -16.83 -12.38 6.22
N HIS A 127 -15.95 -13.27 6.68
CA HIS A 127 -16.21 -14.70 6.66
C HIS A 127 -17.37 -15.12 7.56
N ALA A 128 -17.43 -14.62 8.80
CA ALA A 128 -18.53 -14.88 9.71
C ALA A 128 -19.87 -14.41 9.12
N LEU A 129 -19.89 -13.23 8.49
CA LEU A 129 -21.08 -12.70 7.84
C LEU A 129 -21.52 -13.57 6.65
N TYR A 130 -20.57 -14.02 5.82
CA TYR A 130 -20.84 -14.95 4.73
C TYR A 130 -21.46 -16.25 5.25
N MET A 131 -20.85 -16.88 6.26
CA MET A 131 -21.33 -18.14 6.81
C MET A 131 -22.72 -18.00 7.44
N ARG A 132 -23.00 -16.89 8.12
CA ARG A 132 -24.35 -16.60 8.63
C ARG A 132 -25.38 -16.53 7.50
N ARG A 133 -25.07 -15.85 6.39
CA ARG A 133 -25.97 -15.74 5.23
C ARG A 133 -26.17 -17.09 4.54
N LYS A 134 -25.10 -17.88 4.39
CA LYS A 134 -25.15 -19.24 3.83
C LYS A 134 -26.08 -20.13 4.66
N ASN A 135 -25.93 -20.12 5.98
CA ASN A 135 -26.76 -20.92 6.88
C ASN A 135 -28.22 -20.50 6.82
N MET A 136 -28.55 -19.21 6.77
CA MET A 136 -29.94 -18.75 6.65
C MET A 136 -30.61 -19.20 5.34
N LYS A 137 -29.86 -19.22 4.23
CA LYS A 137 -30.38 -19.70 2.94
C LYS A 137 -30.66 -21.21 2.91
N GLN A 138 -30.11 -22.00 3.83
CA GLN A 138 -30.39 -23.44 3.91
C GLN A 138 -31.76 -23.76 4.55
N TYR A 139 -32.40 -22.77 5.18
CA TYR A 139 -33.69 -22.93 5.87
C TYR A 139 -34.87 -22.22 5.17
N ILE A 140 -34.68 -21.75 3.93
CA ILE A 140 -35.70 -21.11 3.08
C ILE A 140 -35.81 -21.91 1.79
#